data_AF-A0A1R1S4Y1-F1
#
_entry.id   AF-A0A1R1S4Y1-F1
#
_cell.length_a   1.000
_cell.length_b   1.000
_cell.length_c   1.000
_cell.angle_alpha   90.00
_cell.angle_beta   90.00
_cell.angle_gamma   90.00
#
_symmetry.space_group_name_H-M   'P 1'
#
loop_
_entity.id
_entity.type
_entity.pdbx_description
1 polymer ?
#
loop_
_entity_poly.entity_id
_entity_poly.type
_entity_poly.pdbx_seq_one_letter_code
_entity_poly.pdbx_strand_id
1 'polypeptide(L)'
;MRVSATRAEETGTTSWAAARKWPAGTLHALCAPLRSRGRTLGVATFLRGSGRRPFDRADAAYAEDVAGRVAAALDLAQQLG
;
A
#
# COMPACT_ATOMS: atom_id res chain seq x y z
N MET A 1 3.16 9.92 9.00
CA MET A 1 2.70 8.53 8.77
C MET A 1 1.72 8.13 9.88
N ARG A 2 0.41 8.05 9.59
CA ARG A 2 -0.57 7.55 10.56
C ARG A 2 -0.70 6.04 10.38
N VAL A 3 -0.41 5.27 11.42
CA VAL A 3 -0.66 3.83 11.46
C VAL A 3 -2.04 3.64 12.06
N SER A 4 -3.05 3.41 11.22
CA SER A 4 -4.39 3.04 11.66
C SER A 4 -4.51 1.52 11.57
N ALA A 5 -4.21 0.81 12.65
CA ALA A 5 -4.67 -0.56 12.81
C ALA A 5 -6.10 -0.49 13.34
N THR A 6 -7.09 -0.59 12.44
CA THR A 6 -8.46 -0.89 12.87
C THR A 6 -8.44 -2.27 13.51
N ARG A 7 -8.88 -2.36 14.77
CA ARG A 7 -9.08 -3.64 15.46
C ARG A 7 -10.22 -4.34 14.74
N ALA A 8 -9.90 -5.28 13.87
CA ALA A 8 -10.89 -6.05 13.13
C ALA A 8 -11.65 -6.94 14.11
N GLU A 9 -12.96 -6.72 14.22
CA GLU A 9 -13.89 -7.62 14.90
C GLU A 9 -13.84 -9.01 14.25
N GLU A 10 -13.78 -10.04 15.09
CA GLU A 10 -13.27 -11.40 14.79
C GLU A 10 -14.17 -12.26 13.88
N THR A 11 -15.25 -11.75 13.30
CA THR A 11 -16.19 -12.54 12.48
C THR A 11 -16.12 -12.24 10.97
N GLY A 12 -15.33 -11.24 10.53
CA GLY A 12 -15.37 -10.71 9.14
C GLY A 12 -14.05 -10.71 8.35
N THR A 13 -12.95 -11.25 8.89
CA THR A 13 -11.59 -11.03 8.36
C THR A 13 -11.34 -11.55 6.94
N THR A 14 -12.03 -12.61 6.50
CA THR A 14 -11.80 -13.18 5.15
C THR A 14 -12.48 -12.38 4.03
N SER A 15 -13.62 -11.73 4.33
CA SER A 15 -14.49 -11.07 3.33
C SER A 15 -13.88 -9.80 2.73
N TRP A 16 -13.28 -8.95 3.55
CA TRP A 16 -12.77 -7.65 3.09
C TRP A 16 -11.48 -7.76 2.25
N ALA A 17 -10.65 -8.77 2.54
CA ALA A 17 -9.42 -9.04 1.79
C ALA A 17 -9.76 -9.61 0.41
N ALA A 18 -10.73 -10.53 0.35
CA ALA A 18 -11.26 -11.06 -0.90
C ALA A 18 -11.91 -9.96 -1.76
N ALA A 19 -12.68 -9.05 -1.16
CA ALA A 19 -13.25 -7.89 -1.86
C ALA A 19 -12.18 -6.96 -2.47
N ARG A 20 -11.00 -6.87 -1.84
CA ARG A 20 -9.84 -6.14 -2.35
C ARG A 20 -8.93 -6.97 -3.27
N LYS A 21 -9.31 -8.22 -3.57
CA LYS A 21 -8.51 -9.20 -4.32
C LYS A 21 -7.11 -9.41 -3.74
N TRP A 22 -6.97 -9.30 -2.41
CA TRP A 22 -5.70 -9.54 -1.76
C TRP A 22 -5.41 -11.04 -1.68
N PRO A 23 -4.13 -11.45 -1.76
CA PRO A 23 -3.75 -12.84 -1.57
C PRO A 23 -4.26 -13.38 -0.23
N ALA A 24 -4.70 -14.63 -0.21
CA ALA A 24 -5.09 -15.32 1.01
C ALA A 24 -3.94 -15.29 2.04
N GLY A 25 -4.28 -15.11 3.32
CA GLY A 25 -3.28 -15.03 4.39
C GLY A 25 -2.53 -13.69 4.49
N THR A 26 -2.96 -12.65 3.76
CA THR A 26 -2.46 -11.28 3.99
C THR A 26 -2.85 -10.80 5.38
N LEU A 27 -1.86 -10.41 6.19
CA LEU A 27 -2.05 -9.93 7.57
C LEU A 27 -1.55 -8.49 7.77
N HIS A 28 -0.60 -8.05 6.96
CA HIS A 28 0.00 -6.74 7.08
C HIS A 28 -0.06 -6.02 5.74
N ALA A 29 -0.42 -4.74 5.80
CA ALA A 29 -0.45 -3.85 4.65
C ALA A 29 0.29 -2.55 4.99
N LEU A 30 1.02 -2.04 4.01
CA LEU A 30 1.67 -0.74 4.04
C LEU A 30 1.23 0.04 2.79
N CYS A 31 0.71 1.24 2.98
CA CYS A 31 0.19 2.07 1.90
C CYS A 31 1.05 3.32 1.75
N ALA A 32 1.57 3.57 0.54
CA ALA A 32 2.34 4.76 0.21
C ALA A 32 1.61 5.56 -0.90
N PRO A 33 1.33 6.86 -0.70
CA PRO A 33 0.65 7.67 -1.70
C PRO A 33 1.58 7.93 -2.89
N LEU A 34 1.06 7.79 -4.10
CA LEU A 34 1.75 8.12 -5.34
C LEU A 34 1.56 9.62 -5.59
N ARG A 35 2.58 10.43 -5.26
CA ARG A 35 2.49 11.89 -5.36
C ARG A 35 3.46 12.42 -6.42
N SER A 36 2.95 13.22 -7.35
CA SER A 36 3.74 13.95 -8.35
C SER A 36 3.25 15.40 -8.41
N ARG A 37 4.19 16.36 -8.42
CA ARG A 37 3.90 17.80 -8.54
C ARG A 37 2.76 18.30 -7.63
N GLY A 38 2.76 17.85 -6.37
CA GLY A 38 1.74 18.24 -5.38
C GLY A 38 0.39 17.53 -5.51
N ARG A 39 0.17 16.70 -6.54
CA ARG A 39 -1.05 15.92 -6.77
C ARG A 39 -0.88 14.47 -6.32
N THR A 40 -1.94 13.87 -5.80
CA THR A 40 -1.98 12.42 -5.52
C THR A 40 -2.57 11.71 -6.74
N LEU A 41 -1.78 10.86 -7.38
CA LEU A 41 -2.18 10.07 -8.54
C LEU A 41 -2.84 8.73 -8.14
N GLY A 42 -2.55 8.25 -6.93
CA GLY A 42 -3.04 6.97 -6.42
C GLY A 42 -2.34 6.52 -5.15
N VAL A 43 -2.39 5.22 -4.86
CA VAL A 43 -1.74 4.59 -3.70
C VAL A 43 -1.09 3.27 -4.12
N ALA A 44 0.18 3.09 -3.76
CA ALA A 44 0.84 1.78 -3.81
C ALA A 44 0.58 1.04 -2.49
N THR A 45 0.07 -0.19 -2.59
CA THR A 45 -0.22 -1.05 -1.43
C THR A 45 0.72 -2.25 -1.43
N PHE A 46 1.51 -2.39 -0.38
CA PHE A 46 2.42 -3.51 -0.15
C PHE A 46 1.76 -4.47 0.85
N LEU A 47 1.74 -5.76 0.52
CA LEU A 47 1.05 -6.79 1.30
C LEU A 47 2.04 -7.83 1.80
N ARG A 48 1.81 -8.35 3.01
CA ARG A 48 2.66 -9.36 3.64
C ARG A 48 1.80 -10.33 4.47
N GLY A 49 2.09 -11.63 4.34
CA GLY A 49 1.41 -12.69 5.07
C GLY A 49 2.11 -13.09 6.37
N SER A 50 1.54 -14.07 7.08
CA SER A 50 1.94 -14.52 8.43
C SER A 50 3.40 -15.01 8.57
N GLY A 51 4.04 -15.44 7.47
CA GLY A 51 5.42 -15.94 7.49
C GLY A 51 6.50 -14.86 7.55
N ARG A 52 6.16 -13.58 7.65
CA ARG A 52 7.13 -12.47 7.62
C ARG A 52 6.78 -11.43 8.70
N ARG A 53 7.80 -10.73 9.23
CA ARG A 53 7.60 -9.68 10.26
C ARG A 53 6.65 -8.57 9.77
N PRO A 54 5.93 -7.87 10.66
CA PRO A 54 5.20 -6.64 10.28
C PRO A 54 6.10 -5.61 9.61
N PHE A 55 5.51 -4.70 8.83
CA PHE A 55 6.25 -3.60 8.23
C PHE A 55 6.78 -2.64 9.31
N ASP A 56 8.04 -2.22 9.16
CA ASP A 56 8.66 -1.23 10.03
C ASP A 56 8.93 0.11 9.30
N ARG A 57 9.68 1.00 9.95
CA ARG A 57 10.01 2.31 9.36
C ARG A 57 10.95 2.21 8.16
N ALA A 58 11.84 1.23 8.11
CA ALA A 58 12.72 1.05 6.96
C ALA A 58 11.93 0.54 5.76
N ASP A 59 10.98 -0.39 6.00
CA ASP A 59 10.01 -0.79 4.97
C ASP A 59 9.20 0.42 4.45
N ALA A 60 8.81 1.34 5.33
CA ALA A 60 8.08 2.55 4.97
C ALA A 60 8.89 3.51 4.10
N ALA A 61 10.14 3.79 4.48
CA ALA A 61 11.03 4.64 3.69
C ALA A 61 11.27 4.06 2.28
N TYR A 62 11.49 2.75 2.21
CA TYR A 62 11.63 2.06 0.93
C TYR A 62 10.34 2.14 0.08
N ALA A 63 9.18 1.96 0.70
CA ALA A 63 7.89 2.10 0.02
C ALA A 63 7.67 3.52 -0.52
N GLU A 64 8.11 4.55 0.19
CA GLU A 64 8.07 5.95 -0.25
C GLU A 64 8.98 6.19 -1.47
N ASP A 65 10.20 5.63 -1.49
CA ASP A 65 11.10 5.70 -2.65
C ASP A 65 10.49 5.04 -3.89
N VAL A 66 9.92 3.85 -3.72
CA VAL A 66 9.21 3.14 -4.80
C VAL A 66 8.02 3.96 -5.26
N ALA A 67 7.22 4.50 -4.33
CA ALA A 67 6.07 5.34 -4.65
C ALA A 67 6.44 6.59 -5.45
N GLY A 68 7.56 7.24 -5.13
CA GLY A 68 8.06 8.39 -5.88
C GLY A 68 8.41 8.04 -7.33
N ARG A 69 9.08 6.90 -7.55
CA ARG A 69 9.44 6.43 -8.90
C ARG A 69 8.20 6.06 -9.72
N VAL A 70 7.25 5.34 -9.11
CA VAL A 70 5.99 4.97 -9.77
C VAL A 70 5.16 6.22 -10.08
N ALA A 71 5.08 7.18 -9.16
CA ALA A 71 4.36 8.44 -9.40
C ALA A 71 4.95 9.22 -10.57
N ALA A 72 6.28 9.29 -10.69
CA ALA A 72 6.95 9.93 -11.82
C ALA A 72 6.64 9.24 -13.16
N ALA A 73 6.64 7.90 -13.18
CA ALA A 73 6.31 7.13 -14.38
C ALA A 73 4.84 7.30 -14.81
N LEU A 74 3.90 7.27 -13.85
CA LEU A 74 2.48 7.50 -14.11
C LEU A 74 2.21 8.91 -14.62
N ASP A 75 2.85 9.90 -14.03
CA ASP A 75 2.74 11.30 -14.45
C ASP A 75 3.23 11.47 -15.90
N LEU A 76 4.39 10.91 -16.23
CA LEU A 76 4.90 10.93 -17.61
C LEU A 76 3.95 10.26 -18.59
N ALA A 77 3.40 9.08 -18.24
CA ALA A 77 2.44 8.38 -19.10
C ALA A 77 1.17 9.21 -19.36
N GLN A 78 0.71 9.98 -18.37
CA GLN A 78 -0.43 10.90 -18.54
C GLN A 78 -0.11 12.10 -19.44
N GLN A 79 1.15 12.51 -19.56
CA GLN A 79 1.55 13.62 -20.45
C GLN A 79 1.72 13.18 -21.91
N LEU A 80 1.98 11.88 -22.14
CA LEU A 80 2.27 11.32 -23.46
C LEU A 80 1.06 10.64 -24.12
N GLY A 81 -0.04 10.44 -23.39
CA GLY A 81 -1.31 9.89 -23.90
C GLY A 81 -2.35 10.97 -24.14
#